data_AF-A0A939IEX9-F1
#
_entry.id   AF-A0A939IEX9-F1
#
_cell.length_a   1.000
_cell.length_b   1.000
_cell.length_c   1.000
_cell.angle_alpha   90.00
_cell.angle_beta   90.00
_cell.angle_gamma   90.00
#
_symmetry.space_group_name_H-M   'P 1'
#
loop_
_entity.id
_entity.type
_entity.pdbx_description
1 polymer ?
#
loop_
_entity_poly.entity_id
_entity_poly.type
_entity_poly.pdbx_seq_one_letter_code
_entity_poly.pdbx_strand_id
1 'polypeptide(L)'
;MNDYLDFISTITERSQIKSFIESDAGVQQQEGKLYNVFAAWWQIHSTSLGDLPKTKKVMELRAEFFSSFVDSLQPVALLDRFKVAGVVASWWNEQRYELRTLSESDFGGLVDSWVDTIKDALEQDDDEKKKQAKFDPLNHKLVGRLMPDYLQDIAEAEAKIAELEQQKSAFEQGEEAEADIEEGEESEAVNIVKDLETKLKYIKNLIKEPKKEFKILKKTPLFNKDKIAELEAFIEENEAEIAKIEAQLEPYKEIVKQLKEEKAQLKTLKNELVKRLSAARAALTDEDCQELVLAIFKDGLIAELERYVTAHRQMVIAAVENWWDKYRVTLQDIETERDAAAKKLNEFLQGLGYV
;
A
#
# COMPACT_ATOMS: atom_id res chain seq x y z
N MET A 1 46.80 -25.88 13.10
CA MET A 1 46.59 -24.55 12.49
C MET A 1 45.10 -24.42 12.33
N ASN A 2 44.49 -23.51 13.09
CA ASN A 2 43.06 -23.26 12.98
C ASN A 2 42.84 -22.55 11.65
N ASP A 3 42.03 -23.15 10.78
CA ASP A 3 41.62 -22.53 9.53
C ASP A 3 40.84 -21.25 9.87
N TYR A 4 41.47 -20.11 9.65
CA TYR A 4 40.83 -18.81 9.72
C TYR A 4 39.80 -18.76 8.59
N LEU A 5 38.54 -18.50 8.93
CA LEU A 5 37.49 -18.29 7.95
C LEU A 5 37.38 -16.78 7.70
N ASP A 6 37.55 -16.38 6.45
CA ASP A 6 37.36 -15.00 6.00
C ASP A 6 36.09 -14.88 5.16
N PHE A 7 35.56 -13.66 5.02
CA PHE A 7 34.47 -13.38 4.11
C PHE A 7 34.93 -13.62 2.67
N ILE A 8 34.01 -14.15 1.85
CA ILE A 8 34.27 -14.33 0.43
C ILE A 8 34.60 -12.99 -0.24
N SER A 9 35.63 -12.98 -1.09
CA SER A 9 36.13 -11.77 -1.75
C SER A 9 35.10 -11.05 -2.64
N THR A 10 34.03 -11.74 -3.04
CA THR A 10 32.93 -11.16 -3.83
C THR A 10 32.02 -10.24 -3.03
N ILE A 11 32.01 -10.34 -1.70
CA ILE A 11 31.31 -9.39 -0.83
C ILE A 11 32.33 -8.35 -0.38
N THR A 12 32.23 -7.15 -0.95
CA THR A 12 33.07 -6.00 -0.63
C THR A 12 32.40 -5.05 0.37
N GLU A 13 31.06 -5.06 0.41
CA GLU A 13 30.25 -4.16 1.24
C GLU A 13 29.16 -4.90 2.01
N ARG A 14 28.84 -4.40 3.20
CA ARG A 14 27.78 -4.94 4.07
C ARG A 14 26.43 -5.04 3.34
N SER A 15 26.12 -4.04 2.51
CA SER A 15 24.89 -3.94 1.71
C SER A 15 24.67 -5.13 0.77
N GLN A 16 25.73 -5.82 0.36
CA GLN A 16 25.69 -6.94 -0.58
C GLN A 16 25.33 -8.27 0.10
N ILE A 17 25.44 -8.37 1.43
CA ILE A 17 25.22 -9.63 2.18
C ILE A 17 23.79 -10.14 1.96
N LYS A 18 22.81 -9.24 2.04
CA LYS A 18 21.40 -9.60 1.87
C LYS A 18 21.14 -10.25 0.50
N SER A 19 21.48 -9.56 -0.58
CA SER A 19 21.24 -10.06 -1.93
C SER A 19 22.06 -11.32 -2.23
N PHE A 20 23.27 -11.42 -1.67
CA PHE A 20 24.10 -12.61 -1.77
C PHE A 20 23.43 -13.84 -1.14
N ILE A 21 22.92 -13.72 0.08
CA ILE A 21 22.23 -14.83 0.78
C ILE A 21 20.91 -15.18 0.08
N GLU A 22 20.13 -14.19 -0.34
CA GLU A 22 18.83 -14.41 -1.01
C GLU A 22 18.97 -15.07 -2.39
N SER A 23 20.10 -14.83 -3.08
CA SER A 23 20.41 -15.44 -4.37
C SER A 23 21.21 -16.75 -4.29
N ASP A 24 21.62 -17.16 -3.08
CA ASP A 24 22.39 -18.38 -2.89
C ASP A 24 21.58 -19.62 -3.30
N ALA A 25 22.19 -20.47 -4.12
CA ALA A 25 21.52 -21.66 -4.66
C ALA A 25 21.19 -22.69 -3.56
N GLY A 26 21.98 -22.77 -2.50
CA GLY A 26 21.73 -23.64 -1.35
C GLY A 26 20.52 -23.18 -0.55
N VAL A 27 20.42 -21.87 -0.30
CA VAL A 27 19.25 -21.25 0.34
C VAL A 27 17.99 -21.49 -0.49
N GLN A 28 18.00 -21.16 -1.78
CA GLN A 28 16.86 -21.35 -2.68
C GLN A 28 16.45 -22.83 -2.79
N GLN A 29 17.41 -23.74 -2.87
CA GLN A 29 17.12 -25.17 -2.91
C GLN A 29 16.47 -25.63 -1.59
N GLN A 30 16.94 -25.15 -0.44
CA GLN A 30 16.41 -25.56 0.85
C GLN A 30 15.00 -25.02 1.10
N GLU A 31 14.73 -23.77 0.74
CA GLU A 31 13.37 -23.20 0.74
C GLU A 31 12.47 -23.95 -0.24
N GLY A 32 12.94 -24.24 -1.46
CA GLY A 32 12.20 -25.01 -2.46
C GLY A 32 11.84 -26.43 -1.99
N LYS A 33 12.74 -27.12 -1.28
CA LYS A 33 12.44 -28.42 -0.65
C LYS A 33 11.29 -28.32 0.34
N LEU A 34 11.27 -27.28 1.18
CA LEU A 34 10.19 -27.07 2.15
C LEU A 34 8.84 -26.90 1.44
N TYR A 35 8.77 -26.06 0.40
CA TYR A 35 7.54 -25.84 -0.36
C TYR A 35 7.08 -27.09 -1.13
N ASN A 36 8.01 -27.90 -1.65
CA ASN A 36 7.67 -29.19 -2.26
C ASN A 36 7.06 -30.18 -1.26
N VAL A 37 7.64 -30.26 -0.06
CA VAL A 37 7.12 -31.11 1.03
C VAL A 37 5.75 -30.61 1.49
N PHE A 38 5.58 -29.29 1.64
CA PHE A 38 4.29 -28.68 1.90
C PHE A 38 3.25 -29.04 0.84
N ALA A 39 3.60 -28.91 -0.45
CA ALA A 39 2.70 -29.19 -1.55
C ALA A 39 2.26 -30.66 -1.55
N ALA A 40 3.18 -31.60 -1.33
CA ALA A 40 2.88 -33.02 -1.21
C ALA A 40 1.98 -33.31 0.01
N TRP A 41 2.27 -32.71 1.16
CA TRP A 41 1.44 -32.82 2.37
C TRP A 41 0.02 -32.31 2.12
N TRP A 42 -0.12 -31.13 1.51
CA TRP A 42 -1.43 -30.54 1.21
C TRP A 42 -2.27 -31.46 0.32
N GLN A 43 -1.69 -32.03 -0.74
CA GLN A 43 -2.40 -32.93 -1.65
C GLN A 43 -3.01 -34.14 -0.92
N ILE A 44 -2.35 -34.64 0.13
CA ILE A 44 -2.84 -35.78 0.90
C ILE A 44 -3.95 -35.32 1.87
N HIS A 45 -3.68 -34.29 2.66
CA HIS A 45 -4.54 -33.90 3.79
C HIS A 45 -5.69 -32.95 3.42
N SER A 46 -5.66 -32.33 2.24
CA SER A 46 -6.80 -31.53 1.76
C SER A 46 -8.07 -32.35 1.59
N THR A 47 -7.96 -33.67 1.41
CA THR A 47 -9.11 -34.58 1.33
C THR A 47 -9.91 -34.60 2.64
N SER A 48 -9.23 -34.70 3.79
CA SER A 48 -9.86 -34.68 5.12
C SER A 48 -10.63 -33.38 5.37
N LEU A 49 -10.08 -32.26 4.89
CA LEU A 49 -10.74 -30.94 4.91
C LEU A 49 -11.91 -30.88 3.91
N GLY A 50 -11.77 -31.49 2.72
CA GLY A 50 -12.83 -31.70 1.74
C GLY A 50 -14.04 -32.45 2.30
N ASP A 51 -13.81 -33.43 3.16
CA ASP A 51 -14.86 -34.21 3.82
C ASP A 51 -15.38 -33.57 5.13
N LEU A 52 -14.89 -32.38 5.51
CA LEU A 52 -15.32 -31.71 6.74
C LEU A 52 -16.84 -31.48 6.83
N PRO A 53 -17.55 -31.04 5.77
CA PRO A 53 -19.02 -30.90 5.82
C PRO A 53 -19.75 -32.21 6.16
N LYS A 54 -19.19 -33.35 5.72
CA LYS A 54 -19.76 -34.69 5.96
C LYS A 54 -19.44 -35.19 7.37
N THR A 55 -18.19 -35.01 7.81
CA THR A 55 -17.70 -35.56 9.08
C THR A 55 -18.08 -34.70 10.28
N LYS A 56 -18.17 -33.38 10.10
CA LYS A 56 -18.41 -32.36 11.14
C LYS A 56 -17.39 -32.38 12.29
N LYS A 57 -16.26 -33.07 12.09
CA LYS A 57 -15.26 -33.37 13.12
C LYS A 57 -14.11 -32.35 13.08
N VAL A 58 -14.43 -31.08 13.32
CA VAL A 58 -13.46 -29.96 13.28
C VAL A 58 -12.23 -30.22 14.18
N MET A 59 -12.42 -30.82 15.35
CA MET A 59 -11.33 -31.08 16.29
C MET A 59 -10.44 -32.27 15.90
N GLU A 60 -11.00 -33.28 15.21
CA GLU A 60 -10.20 -34.39 14.68
C GLU A 60 -9.36 -33.90 13.51
N LEU A 61 -9.95 -33.09 12.61
CA LEU A 61 -9.23 -32.43 11.52
C LEU A 61 -8.10 -31.54 12.07
N ARG A 62 -8.36 -30.79 13.15
CA ARG A 62 -7.32 -29.98 13.81
C ARG A 62 -6.17 -30.85 14.29
N ALA A 63 -6.46 -31.94 14.99
CA ALA A 63 -5.44 -32.82 15.53
C ALA A 63 -4.59 -33.44 14.41
N GLU A 64 -5.24 -33.92 13.35
CA GLU A 64 -4.58 -34.47 12.15
C GLU A 64 -3.68 -33.44 11.49
N PHE A 65 -4.18 -32.24 11.21
CA PHE A 65 -3.39 -31.19 10.56
C PHE A 65 -2.18 -30.81 11.41
N PHE A 66 -2.34 -30.67 12.72
CA PHE A 66 -1.22 -30.33 13.61
C PHE A 66 -0.14 -31.40 13.65
N SER A 67 -0.51 -32.68 13.82
CA SER A 67 0.50 -33.76 13.90
C SER A 67 1.17 -33.97 12.55
N SER A 68 0.38 -34.19 11.50
CA SER A 68 0.91 -34.54 10.18
C SER A 68 1.74 -33.43 9.56
N PHE A 69 1.38 -32.15 9.77
CA PHE A 69 2.13 -31.01 9.26
C PHE A 69 3.52 -30.93 9.88
N VAL A 70 3.61 -31.07 11.21
CA VAL A 70 4.89 -31.07 11.93
C VAL A 70 5.72 -32.27 11.53
N ASP A 71 5.14 -33.47 11.50
CA ASP A 71 5.83 -34.71 11.14
C ASP A 71 6.38 -34.66 9.70
N SER A 72 5.70 -33.96 8.79
CA SER A 72 6.10 -33.85 7.39
C SER A 72 7.14 -32.76 7.14
N LEU A 73 6.97 -31.56 7.71
CA LEU A 73 7.82 -30.41 7.39
C LEU A 73 9.05 -30.29 8.31
N GLN A 74 9.00 -30.78 9.55
CA GLN A 74 10.14 -30.72 10.47
C GLN A 74 11.41 -31.42 9.91
N PRO A 75 11.33 -32.59 9.24
CA PRO A 75 12.52 -33.26 8.69
C PRO A 75 13.28 -32.44 7.63
N VAL A 76 12.65 -31.44 7.01
CA VAL A 76 13.33 -30.53 6.09
C VAL A 76 14.41 -29.71 6.81
N ALA A 77 14.23 -29.45 8.12
CA ALA A 77 15.17 -28.75 8.98
C ALA A 77 15.51 -27.31 8.55
N LEU A 78 14.62 -26.65 7.77
CA LEU A 78 14.70 -25.20 7.54
C LEU A 78 14.13 -24.40 8.72
N LEU A 79 13.03 -24.87 9.30
CA LEU A 79 12.39 -24.29 10.47
C LEU A 79 12.44 -25.31 11.61
N ASP A 80 12.67 -24.82 12.84
CA ASP A 80 12.58 -25.68 14.01
C ASP A 80 11.14 -26.15 14.26
N ARG A 81 10.98 -27.18 15.09
CA ARG A 81 9.68 -27.78 15.41
C ARG A 81 8.66 -26.75 15.93
N PHE A 82 9.10 -25.78 16.72
CA PHE A 82 8.21 -24.78 17.31
C PHE A 82 7.70 -23.81 16.25
N LYS A 83 8.56 -23.40 15.31
CA LYS A 83 8.17 -22.57 14.16
C LYS A 83 7.21 -23.31 13.22
N VAL A 84 7.48 -24.57 12.88
CA VAL A 84 6.57 -25.38 12.04
C VAL A 84 5.20 -25.56 12.72
N ALA A 85 5.17 -25.86 14.03
CA ALA A 85 3.93 -25.91 14.79
C ALA A 85 3.22 -24.55 14.87
N GLY A 86 3.99 -23.46 14.95
CA GLY A 86 3.49 -22.10 14.94
C GLY A 86 2.73 -21.75 13.65
N VAL A 87 3.24 -22.16 12.48
CA VAL A 87 2.59 -21.93 11.18
C VAL A 87 1.16 -22.49 11.15
N VAL A 88 1.01 -23.79 11.43
CA VAL A 88 -0.32 -24.43 11.41
C VAL A 88 -1.24 -23.88 12.51
N ALA A 89 -0.67 -23.45 13.65
CA ALA A 89 -1.43 -22.88 14.74
C ALA A 89 -2.00 -21.50 14.42
N SER A 90 -1.18 -20.60 13.87
CA SER A 90 -1.61 -19.29 13.39
C SER A 90 -2.70 -19.43 12.33
N TRP A 91 -2.44 -20.22 11.28
CA TRP A 91 -3.39 -20.43 10.20
C TRP A 91 -4.73 -20.97 10.69
N TRP A 92 -4.71 -21.97 11.59
CA TRP A 92 -5.95 -22.51 12.13
C TRP A 92 -6.73 -21.46 12.94
N ASN A 93 -6.02 -20.65 13.72
CA ASN A 93 -6.66 -19.61 14.52
C ASN A 93 -7.34 -18.56 13.62
N GLU A 94 -6.71 -18.21 12.50
CA GLU A 94 -7.26 -17.30 11.50
C GLU A 94 -8.48 -17.88 10.80
N GLN A 95 -8.44 -19.14 10.36
CA GLN A 95 -9.55 -19.77 9.61
C GLN A 95 -10.61 -20.42 10.52
N ARG A 96 -10.55 -20.24 11.85
CA ARG A 96 -11.37 -21.01 12.80
C ARG A 96 -12.87 -20.82 12.58
N TYR A 97 -13.29 -19.61 12.21
CA TYR A 97 -14.71 -19.30 11.99
C TYR A 97 -15.18 -19.87 10.66
N GLU A 98 -14.38 -19.78 9.61
CA GLU A 98 -14.68 -20.34 8.29
C GLU A 98 -14.72 -21.87 8.32
N LEU A 99 -13.79 -22.52 9.02
CA LEU A 99 -13.79 -23.96 9.24
C LEU A 99 -15.03 -24.41 10.03
N ARG A 100 -15.48 -23.57 10.98
CA ARG A 100 -16.71 -23.82 11.71
C ARG A 100 -17.93 -23.71 10.79
N THR A 101 -18.05 -22.63 10.04
CA THR A 101 -19.13 -22.44 9.07
C THR A 101 -19.16 -23.60 8.07
N LEU A 102 -18.01 -23.96 7.49
CA LEU A 102 -17.87 -25.09 6.57
C LEU A 102 -18.35 -26.42 7.16
N SER A 103 -18.12 -26.65 8.46
CA SER A 103 -18.57 -27.86 9.15
C SER A 103 -20.07 -27.88 9.46
N GLU A 104 -20.68 -26.70 9.63
CA GLU A 104 -22.10 -26.54 9.94
C GLU A 104 -22.95 -26.56 8.66
N SER A 105 -22.41 -26.05 7.55
CA SER A 105 -23.01 -26.06 6.21
C SER A 105 -22.23 -26.96 5.23
N ASP A 106 -21.68 -26.37 4.16
CA ASP A 106 -20.90 -26.96 3.09
C ASP A 106 -20.05 -25.85 2.41
N PHE A 107 -19.35 -26.19 1.33
CA PHE A 107 -18.52 -25.24 0.59
C PHE A 107 -19.34 -24.11 -0.04
N GLY A 108 -20.49 -24.43 -0.64
CA GLY A 108 -21.38 -23.44 -1.23
C GLY A 108 -21.86 -22.42 -0.19
N GLY A 109 -22.34 -22.90 0.94
CA GLY A 109 -22.82 -22.06 2.05
C GLY A 109 -21.72 -21.21 2.69
N LEU A 110 -20.47 -21.67 2.72
CA LEU A 110 -19.34 -20.82 3.14
C LEU A 110 -19.09 -19.70 2.12
N VAL A 111 -19.10 -20.00 0.82
CA VAL A 111 -18.93 -18.98 -0.22
C VAL A 111 -20.10 -17.99 -0.20
N ASP A 112 -21.34 -18.46 -0.01
CA ASP A 112 -22.51 -17.60 0.13
C ASP A 112 -22.36 -16.65 1.33
N SER A 113 -21.92 -17.16 2.48
CA SER A 113 -21.63 -16.34 3.66
C SER A 113 -20.57 -15.25 3.38
N TRP A 114 -19.55 -15.56 2.58
CA TRP A 114 -18.57 -14.54 2.16
C TRP A 114 -19.18 -13.51 1.22
N VAL A 115 -19.96 -13.93 0.23
CA VAL A 115 -20.63 -13.03 -0.72
C VAL A 115 -21.57 -12.08 0.02
N ASP A 116 -22.36 -12.58 0.96
CA ASP A 116 -23.28 -11.78 1.78
C ASP A 116 -22.50 -10.76 2.62
N THR A 117 -21.42 -11.18 3.30
CA THR A 117 -20.57 -10.28 4.10
C THR A 117 -19.95 -9.17 3.25
N ILE A 118 -19.47 -9.50 2.05
CA ILE A 118 -18.89 -8.52 1.12
C ILE A 118 -19.96 -7.54 0.63
N LYS A 119 -21.13 -8.07 0.23
CA LYS A 119 -22.24 -7.27 -0.25
C LYS A 119 -22.72 -6.29 0.81
N ASP A 120 -22.96 -6.77 2.02
CA ASP A 120 -23.38 -5.96 3.15
C ASP A 120 -22.35 -4.84 3.43
N ALA A 121 -21.06 -5.14 3.37
CA ALA A 121 -20.00 -4.14 3.57
C ALA A 121 -19.93 -3.08 2.44
N LEU A 122 -20.22 -3.47 1.19
CA LEU A 122 -20.21 -2.55 0.04
C LEU A 122 -21.45 -1.65 -0.01
N GLU A 123 -22.61 -2.20 0.36
CA GLU A 123 -23.91 -1.51 0.36
C GLU A 123 -24.08 -0.53 1.53
N GLN A 124 -23.31 -0.68 2.61
CA GLN A 124 -23.29 0.27 3.74
C GLN A 124 -22.91 1.70 3.30
N ASP A 125 -23.56 2.69 3.91
CA ASP A 125 -23.28 4.11 3.69
C ASP A 125 -21.92 4.53 4.29
N ASP A 126 -21.35 5.62 3.78
CA ASP A 126 -19.99 6.08 4.13
C ASP A 126 -19.77 6.32 5.64
N ASP A 127 -20.83 6.63 6.39
CA ASP A 127 -20.77 6.81 7.84
C ASP A 127 -20.74 5.49 8.63
N GLU A 128 -21.27 4.40 8.08
CA GLU A 128 -21.18 3.06 8.65
C GLU A 128 -19.83 2.41 8.32
N LYS A 129 -19.30 2.66 7.11
CA LYS A 129 -17.95 2.26 6.67
C LYS A 129 -16.85 2.79 7.59
N LYS A 130 -16.94 4.05 8.05
CA LYS A 130 -15.99 4.63 9.03
C LYS A 130 -15.97 3.91 10.38
N LYS A 131 -17.07 3.28 10.79
CA LYS A 131 -17.17 2.54 12.06
C LYS A 131 -16.66 1.09 11.93
N GLN A 132 -16.70 0.52 10.73
CA GLN A 132 -16.26 -0.84 10.40
C GLN A 132 -14.89 -0.89 9.71
N ALA A 133 -14.02 0.10 9.94
CA ALA A 133 -12.71 0.29 9.29
C ALA A 133 -11.71 -0.91 9.38
N LYS A 134 -12.09 -2.04 9.96
CA LYS A 134 -11.31 -3.28 10.01
C LYS A 134 -11.61 -4.27 8.89
N PHE A 135 -12.75 -4.19 8.21
CA PHE A 135 -13.10 -5.10 7.12
C PHE A 135 -13.06 -4.37 5.79
N ASP A 136 -12.15 -4.79 4.91
CA ASP A 136 -12.07 -4.29 3.55
C ASP A 136 -12.66 -5.32 2.57
N PRO A 137 -13.87 -5.07 2.03
CA PRO A 137 -14.52 -6.01 1.11
C PRO A 137 -13.77 -6.18 -0.21
N LEU A 138 -13.02 -5.18 -0.68
CA LEU A 138 -12.29 -5.25 -1.95
C LEU A 138 -11.08 -6.17 -1.85
N ASN A 139 -10.43 -6.18 -0.69
CA ASN A 139 -9.29 -7.04 -0.39
C ASN A 139 -9.69 -8.43 0.15
N HIS A 140 -10.98 -8.76 0.15
CA HIS A 140 -11.41 -10.08 0.60
C HIS A 140 -10.91 -11.19 -0.35
N LYS A 141 -10.42 -12.30 0.21
CA LYS A 141 -9.85 -13.46 -0.49
C LYS A 141 -10.69 -14.01 -1.66
N LEU A 142 -12.02 -13.96 -1.52
CA LEU A 142 -12.94 -14.36 -2.59
C LEU A 142 -12.90 -13.42 -3.80
N VAL A 143 -12.85 -12.10 -3.57
CA VAL A 143 -12.86 -11.07 -4.61
C VAL A 143 -11.57 -11.13 -5.42
N GLY A 144 -10.42 -11.23 -4.74
CA GLY A 144 -9.12 -11.39 -5.39
C GLY A 144 -9.02 -12.63 -6.28
N ARG A 145 -9.76 -13.69 -5.95
CA ARG A 145 -9.75 -14.94 -6.72
C ARG A 145 -10.73 -14.94 -7.90
N LEU A 146 -11.91 -14.36 -7.73
CA LEU A 146 -12.96 -14.38 -8.76
C LEU A 146 -12.90 -13.19 -9.73
N MET A 147 -12.33 -12.06 -9.31
CA MET A 147 -12.39 -10.80 -10.06
C MET A 147 -11.07 -10.01 -10.05
N PRO A 148 -9.91 -10.64 -10.35
CA PRO A 148 -8.63 -9.94 -10.34
C PRO A 148 -8.59 -8.75 -11.31
N ASP A 149 -9.06 -8.94 -12.55
CA ASP A 149 -9.05 -7.89 -13.57
C ASP A 149 -9.95 -6.70 -13.18
N TYR A 150 -11.07 -6.97 -12.51
CA TYR A 150 -12.00 -5.91 -12.13
C TYR A 150 -11.54 -5.15 -10.86
N LEU A 151 -10.75 -5.80 -10.00
CA LEU A 151 -10.04 -5.09 -8.94
C LEU A 151 -9.02 -4.11 -9.51
N GLN A 152 -8.41 -4.42 -10.66
CA GLN A 152 -7.52 -3.48 -11.35
C GLN A 152 -8.28 -2.24 -11.81
N ASP A 153 -9.45 -2.39 -12.44
CA ASP A 153 -10.30 -1.24 -12.84
C ASP A 153 -10.64 -0.33 -11.64
N ILE A 154 -10.94 -0.93 -10.48
CA ILE A 154 -11.21 -0.19 -9.24
C ILE A 154 -9.95 0.52 -8.73
N ALA A 155 -8.80 -0.17 -8.72
CA ALA A 155 -7.54 0.39 -8.27
C ALA A 155 -7.06 1.56 -9.15
N GLU A 156 -7.26 1.48 -10.46
CA GLU A 156 -6.97 2.56 -11.41
C GLU A 156 -7.84 3.80 -11.12
N ALA A 157 -9.13 3.62 -10.86
CA ALA A 157 -10.02 4.71 -10.46
C ALA A 157 -9.62 5.32 -9.11
N GLU A 158 -9.25 4.50 -8.11
CA GLU A 158 -8.77 4.97 -6.82
C GLU A 158 -7.43 5.72 -6.93
N ALA A 159 -6.51 5.25 -7.76
CA ALA A 159 -5.24 5.92 -8.04
C ALA A 159 -5.46 7.29 -8.71
N LYS A 160 -6.37 7.37 -9.68
CA LYS A 160 -6.72 8.63 -10.34
C LYS A 160 -7.37 9.63 -9.38
N ILE A 161 -8.22 9.16 -8.47
CA ILE A 161 -8.78 10.01 -7.40
C ILE A 161 -7.66 10.52 -6.49
N ALA A 162 -6.74 9.66 -6.06
CA ALA A 162 -5.61 10.06 -5.23
C ALA A 162 -4.72 11.10 -5.91
N GLU A 163 -4.42 10.92 -7.20
CA GLU A 163 -3.67 11.89 -8.01
C GLU A 163 -4.39 13.23 -8.09
N LEU A 164 -5.69 13.24 -8.41
CA LEU A 164 -6.48 14.47 -8.49
C LEU A 164 -6.63 15.15 -7.11
N GLU A 165 -6.71 14.40 -6.01
CA GLU A 165 -6.70 14.94 -4.65
C GLU A 165 -5.36 15.57 -4.31
N GLN A 166 -4.25 14.96 -4.73
CA GLN A 166 -2.92 15.54 -4.60
C GLN A 166 -2.78 16.82 -5.44
N GLN A 167 -3.22 16.83 -6.69
CA GLN A 167 -3.22 18.02 -7.56
C GLN A 167 -4.08 19.14 -6.96
N LYS A 168 -5.27 18.81 -6.43
CA LYS A 168 -6.14 19.75 -5.72
C LYS A 168 -5.44 20.35 -4.51
N SER A 169 -4.77 19.53 -3.70
CA SER A 169 -4.03 19.99 -2.52
C SER A 169 -2.83 20.87 -2.91
N ALA A 170 -2.07 20.48 -3.93
CA ALA A 170 -0.96 21.28 -4.44
C ALA A 170 -1.43 22.64 -4.94
N PHE A 171 -2.56 22.69 -5.66
CA PHE A 171 -3.16 23.95 -6.10
C PHE A 171 -3.60 24.83 -4.91
N GLU A 172 -4.17 24.23 -3.87
CA GLU A 172 -4.59 24.95 -2.66
C GLU A 172 -3.41 25.53 -1.86
N GLN A 173 -2.23 24.91 -1.94
CA GLN A 173 -1.00 25.33 -1.27
C GLN A 173 -0.13 26.29 -2.10
N GLY A 174 -0.22 26.24 -3.43
CA GLY A 174 0.60 27.05 -4.36
C GLY A 174 1.89 26.37 -4.80
N GLU A 175 2.52 26.88 -5.87
CA GLU A 175 3.80 26.36 -6.43
C GLU A 175 5.03 26.53 -5.52
N GLU A 176 4.89 26.99 -4.28
CA GLU A 176 5.99 27.08 -3.30
C GLU A 176 5.91 25.93 -2.29
N ALA A 177 6.32 24.74 -2.74
CA ALA A 177 6.66 23.62 -1.86
C ALA A 177 7.90 22.85 -2.34
N GLU A 178 8.86 23.55 -2.96
CA GLU A 178 10.21 23.02 -3.22
C GLU A 178 11.35 23.94 -2.70
N ALA A 179 11.05 24.91 -1.82
CA ALA A 179 12.09 25.69 -1.15
C ALA A 179 11.96 25.56 0.38
N ASP A 180 12.86 24.77 0.95
CA ASP A 180 13.24 24.69 2.36
C ASP A 180 12.11 24.57 3.41
N ILE A 181 11.83 23.32 3.79
CA ILE A 181 11.34 23.03 5.15
C ILE A 181 12.52 23.25 6.11
N GLU A 182 12.79 24.50 6.48
CA GLU A 182 13.40 24.77 7.78
C GLU A 182 12.30 24.68 8.84
N GLU A 183 12.49 23.77 9.79
CA GLU A 183 11.57 23.51 10.89
C GLU A 183 11.28 24.79 11.70
N GLY A 184 10.00 25.11 11.83
CA GLY A 184 9.51 25.85 13.00
C GLY A 184 8.87 27.21 12.71
N GLU A 185 7.69 27.20 12.11
CA GLU A 185 6.54 28.03 12.50
C GLU A 185 5.31 27.49 11.74
N GLU A 186 4.30 26.97 12.45
CA GLU A 186 2.99 26.65 11.86
C GLU A 186 2.32 27.95 11.43
N SER A 187 2.75 28.54 10.32
CA SER A 187 1.95 29.55 9.64
C SER A 187 0.74 28.83 9.04
N GLU A 188 -0.48 29.26 9.39
CA GLU A 188 -1.71 28.81 8.74
C GLU A 188 -1.54 28.99 7.22
N ALA A 189 -1.20 27.90 6.51
CA ALA A 189 -0.99 27.94 5.07
C ALA A 189 -2.27 28.48 4.42
N VAL A 190 -2.18 29.70 3.91
CA VAL A 190 -3.33 30.43 3.38
C VAL A 190 -3.77 29.74 2.10
N ASN A 191 -4.96 29.14 2.12
CA ASN A 191 -5.52 28.44 0.97
C ASN A 191 -5.75 29.42 -0.20
N ILE A 192 -4.90 29.33 -1.23
CA ILE A 192 -4.87 30.27 -2.36
C ILE A 192 -6.21 30.35 -3.08
N VAL A 193 -6.91 29.21 -3.20
CA VAL A 193 -8.24 29.14 -3.84
C VAL A 193 -9.24 30.00 -3.08
N LYS A 194 -9.31 29.88 -1.74
CA LYS A 194 -10.24 30.67 -0.91
C LYS A 194 -9.96 32.16 -1.01
N ASP A 195 -8.70 32.56 -1.10
CA ASP A 195 -8.29 33.94 -1.27
C ASP A 195 -8.71 34.50 -2.62
N LEU A 196 -8.46 33.75 -3.69
CA LEU A 196 -8.88 34.10 -5.05
C LEU A 196 -10.42 34.19 -5.14
N GLU A 197 -11.15 33.26 -4.55
CA GLU A 197 -12.62 33.31 -4.49
C GLU A 197 -13.13 34.54 -3.72
N THR A 198 -12.48 34.89 -2.61
CA THR A 198 -12.82 36.07 -1.80
C THR A 198 -12.54 37.36 -2.56
N LYS A 199 -11.37 37.47 -3.21
CA LYS A 199 -11.00 38.60 -4.08
C LYS A 199 -11.97 38.74 -5.26
N LEU A 200 -12.30 37.64 -5.92
CA LEU A 200 -13.26 37.60 -7.03
C LEU A 200 -14.64 38.13 -6.59
N LYS A 201 -15.12 37.69 -5.43
CA LYS A 201 -16.39 38.15 -4.85
C LYS A 201 -16.35 39.64 -4.49
N TYR A 202 -15.24 40.11 -3.92
CA TYR A 202 -15.04 41.52 -3.60
C TYR A 202 -15.09 42.40 -4.85
N ILE A 203 -14.29 42.08 -5.87
CA ILE A 203 -14.22 42.87 -7.11
C ILE A 203 -15.57 42.87 -7.85
N LYS A 204 -16.26 41.72 -7.93
CA LYS A 204 -17.61 41.63 -8.50
C LYS A 204 -18.62 42.51 -7.79
N ASN A 205 -18.51 42.67 -6.46
CA ASN A 205 -19.34 43.59 -5.70
C ASN A 205 -18.94 45.05 -5.89
N LEU A 206 -17.63 45.33 -5.96
CA LEU A 206 -17.07 46.68 -6.14
C LEU A 206 -17.56 47.33 -7.45
N ILE A 207 -17.61 46.58 -8.56
CA ILE A 207 -18.07 47.09 -9.86
C ILE A 207 -19.58 47.07 -10.04
N LYS A 208 -20.35 46.53 -9.10
CA LYS A 208 -21.80 46.33 -9.25
C LYS A 208 -22.57 47.64 -9.37
N GLU A 209 -22.30 48.60 -8.46
CA GLU A 209 -22.92 49.93 -8.50
C GLU A 209 -22.33 50.80 -9.62
N PRO A 210 -20.99 50.87 -9.82
CA PRO A 210 -20.39 51.53 -10.98
C PRO A 210 -20.98 51.10 -12.34
N LYS A 211 -21.23 49.81 -12.55
CA LYS A 211 -21.88 49.30 -13.78
C LYS A 211 -23.31 49.82 -13.96
N LYS A 212 -24.08 49.92 -12.87
CA LYS A 212 -25.44 50.48 -12.92
C LYS A 212 -25.41 51.97 -13.24
N GLU A 213 -24.53 52.72 -12.58
CA GLU A 213 -24.33 54.16 -12.78
C GLU A 213 -23.91 54.45 -14.22
N PHE A 214 -22.91 53.72 -14.73
CA PHE A 214 -22.46 53.80 -16.12
C PHE A 214 -23.60 53.58 -17.13
N LYS A 215 -24.46 52.58 -16.90
CA LYS A 215 -25.63 52.28 -17.75
C LYS A 215 -26.68 53.39 -17.72
N ILE A 216 -26.81 54.11 -16.61
CA ILE A 216 -27.71 55.26 -16.49
C ILE A 216 -27.11 56.46 -17.24
N LEU A 217 -25.84 56.78 -16.99
CA LEU A 217 -25.16 57.94 -17.56
C LEU A 217 -24.98 57.82 -19.09
N LYS A 218 -24.85 56.61 -19.64
CA LYS A 218 -24.86 56.38 -21.11
C LYS A 218 -26.15 56.85 -21.81
N LYS A 219 -27.25 57.07 -21.08
CA LYS A 219 -28.50 57.62 -21.65
C LYS A 219 -28.47 59.14 -21.85
N THR A 220 -27.55 59.85 -21.18
CA THR A 220 -27.36 61.31 -21.29
C THR A 220 -25.88 61.66 -21.50
N PRO A 221 -25.25 61.19 -22.60
CA PRO A 221 -23.80 61.21 -22.76
C PRO A 221 -23.20 62.61 -22.96
N LEU A 222 -23.97 63.58 -23.49
CA LEU A 222 -23.49 64.94 -23.76
C LEU A 222 -23.05 65.70 -22.49
N PHE A 223 -23.64 65.39 -21.33
CA PHE A 223 -23.39 66.10 -20.07
C PHE A 223 -22.48 65.33 -19.11
N ASN A 224 -22.16 64.07 -19.41
CA ASN A 224 -21.48 63.15 -18.49
C ASN A 224 -20.24 62.50 -19.09
N LYS A 225 -19.70 63.06 -20.18
CA LYS A 225 -18.63 62.45 -20.98
C LYS A 225 -17.42 62.02 -20.14
N ASP A 226 -16.93 62.89 -19.27
CA ASP A 226 -15.75 62.62 -18.45
C ASP A 226 -16.02 61.55 -17.38
N LYS A 227 -17.20 61.60 -16.74
CA LYS A 227 -17.59 60.60 -15.74
C LYS A 227 -17.86 59.22 -16.34
N ILE A 228 -18.43 59.19 -17.55
CA ILE A 228 -18.60 57.96 -18.33
C ILE A 228 -17.24 57.34 -18.63
N ALA A 229 -16.27 58.13 -19.09
CA ALA A 229 -14.92 57.64 -19.39
C ALA A 229 -14.19 57.11 -18.13
N GLU A 230 -14.33 57.79 -17.00
CA GLU A 230 -13.77 57.35 -15.71
C GLU A 230 -14.38 56.01 -15.24
N LEU A 231 -15.71 55.89 -15.30
CA LEU A 231 -16.41 54.66 -14.94
C LEU A 231 -16.12 53.52 -15.91
N GLU A 232 -16.01 53.80 -17.22
CA GLU A 232 -15.64 52.82 -18.24
C GLU A 232 -14.25 52.25 -17.94
N ALA A 233 -13.26 53.12 -17.71
CA ALA A 233 -11.90 52.71 -17.35
C ALA A 233 -11.86 51.88 -16.05
N PHE A 234 -12.57 52.31 -15.00
CA PHE A 234 -12.64 51.57 -13.74
C PHE A 234 -13.31 50.19 -13.89
N ILE A 235 -14.39 50.11 -14.68
CA ILE A 235 -15.07 48.84 -14.94
C ILE A 235 -14.17 47.92 -15.76
N GLU A 236 -13.53 48.41 -16.82
CA GLU A 236 -12.63 47.62 -17.68
C GLU A 236 -11.45 47.05 -16.90
N GLU A 237 -10.81 47.85 -16.03
CA GLU A 237 -9.69 47.39 -15.19
C GLU A 237 -10.10 46.25 -14.25
N ASN A 238 -11.20 46.41 -13.54
CA ASN A 238 -11.70 45.40 -12.61
C ASN A 238 -12.29 44.17 -13.33
N GLU A 239 -12.87 44.33 -14.52
CA GLU A 239 -13.28 43.20 -15.37
C GLU A 239 -12.07 42.41 -15.88
N ALA A 240 -10.98 43.08 -16.24
CA ALA A 240 -9.73 42.42 -16.60
C ALA A 240 -9.15 41.64 -15.40
N GLU A 241 -9.22 42.18 -14.19
CA GLU A 241 -8.77 41.49 -12.98
C GLU A 241 -9.66 40.29 -12.62
N ILE A 242 -10.99 40.43 -12.77
CA ILE A 242 -11.93 39.29 -12.67
C ILE A 242 -11.54 38.19 -13.65
N ALA A 243 -11.26 38.54 -14.91
CA ALA A 243 -10.88 37.57 -15.93
C ALA A 243 -9.58 36.83 -15.60
N LYS A 244 -8.58 37.53 -15.03
CA LYS A 244 -7.34 36.88 -14.55
C LYS A 244 -7.60 35.90 -13.41
N ILE A 245 -8.37 36.30 -12.39
CA ILE A 245 -8.69 35.43 -11.25
C ILE A 245 -9.52 34.23 -11.70
N GLU A 246 -10.47 34.42 -12.61
CA GLU A 246 -11.25 33.33 -13.20
C GLU A 246 -10.38 32.37 -13.99
N ALA A 247 -9.41 32.87 -14.77
CA ALA A 247 -8.44 32.04 -15.48
C ALA A 247 -7.53 31.25 -14.53
N GLN A 248 -7.10 31.84 -13.41
CA GLN A 248 -6.33 31.14 -12.37
C GLN A 248 -7.15 30.05 -11.68
N LEU A 249 -8.43 30.27 -11.42
CA LEU A 249 -9.30 29.27 -10.76
C LEU A 249 -9.80 28.16 -11.70
N GLU A 250 -9.67 28.32 -13.01
CA GLU A 250 -10.22 27.36 -13.98
C GLU A 250 -9.60 25.95 -13.89
N PRO A 251 -8.27 25.78 -13.77
CA PRO A 251 -7.65 24.47 -13.53
C PRO A 251 -8.18 23.80 -12.26
N TYR A 252 -8.34 24.55 -11.17
CA TYR A 252 -8.88 24.03 -9.92
C TYR A 252 -10.32 23.53 -10.08
N LYS A 253 -11.17 24.30 -10.76
CA LYS A 253 -12.56 23.88 -11.04
C LYS A 253 -12.62 22.62 -11.88
N GLU A 254 -11.74 22.48 -12.87
CA GLU A 254 -11.67 21.28 -13.69
C GLU A 254 -11.20 20.07 -12.87
N ILE A 255 -10.20 20.22 -11.99
CA ILE A 255 -9.78 19.15 -11.05
C ILE A 255 -10.96 18.74 -10.15
N VAL A 256 -11.69 19.70 -9.56
CA VAL A 256 -12.84 19.40 -8.69
C VAL A 256 -13.96 18.71 -9.47
N LYS A 257 -14.20 19.11 -10.72
CA LYS A 257 -15.16 18.46 -11.60
C LYS A 257 -14.75 17.01 -11.91
N GLN A 258 -13.49 16.79 -12.30
CA GLN A 258 -12.95 15.45 -12.55
C GLN A 258 -13.01 14.57 -11.30
N LEU A 259 -12.65 15.10 -10.12
CA LEU A 259 -12.80 14.37 -8.86
C LEU A 259 -14.22 13.90 -8.61
N LYS A 260 -15.21 14.74 -8.91
CA LYS A 260 -16.62 14.38 -8.75
C LYS A 260 -17.03 13.29 -9.74
N GLU A 261 -16.59 13.39 -10.99
CA GLU A 261 -16.86 12.39 -12.03
C GLU A 261 -16.22 11.05 -11.69
N GLU A 262 -14.94 11.03 -11.32
CA GLU A 262 -14.19 9.82 -10.95
C GLU A 262 -14.75 9.17 -9.67
N LYS A 263 -15.11 9.95 -8.64
CA LYS A 263 -15.78 9.40 -7.45
C LYS A 263 -17.13 8.77 -7.78
N ALA A 264 -17.88 9.33 -8.74
CA ALA A 264 -19.12 8.74 -9.21
C ALA A 264 -18.88 7.45 -10.02
N GLN A 265 -17.82 7.41 -10.84
CA GLN A 265 -17.40 6.20 -11.54
C GLN A 265 -16.97 5.11 -10.56
N LEU A 266 -16.15 5.43 -9.56
CA LEU A 266 -15.74 4.49 -8.52
C LEU A 266 -16.95 3.89 -7.77
N LYS A 267 -17.94 4.74 -7.42
CA LYS A 267 -19.19 4.25 -6.81
C LYS A 267 -19.94 3.30 -7.75
N THR A 268 -19.98 3.60 -9.04
CA THR A 268 -20.60 2.74 -10.05
C THR A 268 -19.87 1.40 -10.17
N LEU A 269 -18.53 1.43 -10.20
CA LEU A 269 -17.70 0.23 -10.25
C LEU A 269 -17.92 -0.66 -9.04
N LYS A 270 -17.95 -0.08 -7.82
CA LYS A 270 -18.23 -0.82 -6.57
C LYS A 270 -19.64 -1.42 -6.55
N ASN A 271 -20.65 -0.72 -7.06
CA ASN A 271 -22.00 -1.28 -7.17
C ASN A 271 -22.08 -2.43 -8.19
N GLU A 272 -21.34 -2.33 -9.29
CA GLU A 272 -21.30 -3.36 -10.30
C GLU A 272 -20.46 -4.58 -9.86
N LEU A 273 -19.45 -4.39 -8.99
CA LEU A 273 -18.71 -5.46 -8.32
C LEU A 273 -19.67 -6.42 -7.61
N VAL A 274 -20.63 -5.89 -6.87
CA VAL A 274 -21.64 -6.69 -6.14
C VAL A 274 -22.42 -7.58 -7.10
N LYS A 275 -22.91 -7.02 -8.21
CA LYS A 275 -23.67 -7.78 -9.21
C LYS A 275 -22.82 -8.87 -9.87
N ARG A 276 -21.58 -8.53 -10.24
CA ARG A 276 -20.64 -9.48 -10.84
C ARG A 276 -20.27 -10.60 -9.86
N LEU A 277 -20.05 -10.27 -8.59
CA LEU A 277 -19.78 -11.27 -7.54
C LEU A 277 -20.95 -12.23 -7.38
N SER A 278 -22.18 -11.72 -7.31
CA SER A 278 -23.38 -12.58 -7.23
C SER A 278 -23.55 -13.45 -8.48
N ALA A 279 -23.30 -12.90 -9.68
CA ALA A 279 -23.35 -13.67 -10.92
C ALA A 279 -22.27 -14.75 -11.00
N ALA A 280 -21.04 -14.43 -10.56
CA ALA A 280 -19.94 -15.39 -10.47
C ALA A 280 -20.30 -16.51 -9.51
N ARG A 281 -20.79 -16.19 -8.31
CA ARG A 281 -21.25 -17.20 -7.34
C ARG A 281 -22.34 -18.10 -7.90
N ALA A 282 -23.34 -17.53 -8.60
CA ALA A 282 -24.43 -18.29 -9.21
C ALA A 282 -23.97 -19.24 -10.33
N ALA A 283 -22.81 -18.96 -10.95
CA ALA A 283 -22.22 -19.81 -11.98
C ALA A 283 -21.35 -20.96 -11.41
N LEU A 284 -20.95 -20.88 -10.13
CA LEU A 284 -20.12 -21.90 -9.49
C LEU A 284 -20.96 -23.13 -9.10
N THR A 285 -20.49 -24.31 -9.48
CA THR A 285 -20.98 -25.59 -8.97
C THR A 285 -20.50 -25.86 -7.54
N ASP A 286 -21.01 -26.91 -6.92
CA ASP A 286 -20.55 -27.33 -5.59
C ASP A 286 -19.09 -27.80 -5.63
N GLU A 287 -18.69 -28.48 -6.72
CA GLU A 287 -17.31 -28.86 -6.98
C GLU A 287 -16.40 -27.64 -7.15
N ASP A 288 -16.84 -26.62 -7.91
CA ASP A 288 -16.08 -25.38 -8.07
C ASP A 288 -15.93 -24.63 -6.74
N CYS A 289 -16.99 -24.60 -5.91
CA CYS A 289 -16.94 -24.03 -4.57
C CYS A 289 -15.93 -24.74 -3.68
N GLN A 290 -15.91 -26.08 -3.74
CA GLN A 290 -14.94 -26.88 -2.99
C GLN A 290 -13.51 -26.59 -3.45
N GLU A 291 -13.24 -26.60 -4.75
CA GLU A 291 -11.91 -26.30 -5.29
C GLU A 291 -11.46 -24.88 -4.89
N LEU A 292 -12.36 -23.91 -5.01
CA LEU A 292 -12.12 -22.51 -4.67
C LEU A 292 -11.74 -22.33 -3.21
N VAL A 293 -12.54 -22.88 -2.29
CA VAL A 293 -12.30 -22.76 -0.84
C VAL A 293 -11.01 -23.48 -0.45
N LEU A 294 -10.76 -24.68 -0.98
CA LEU A 294 -9.52 -25.42 -0.71
C LEU A 294 -8.29 -24.66 -1.22
N ALA A 295 -8.37 -24.04 -2.40
CA ALA A 295 -7.29 -23.19 -2.91
C ALA A 295 -7.04 -21.99 -1.99
N ILE A 296 -8.09 -21.27 -1.57
CA ILE A 296 -7.99 -20.14 -0.64
C ILE A 296 -7.35 -20.56 0.69
N PHE A 297 -7.76 -21.70 1.25
CA PHE A 297 -7.20 -22.24 2.48
C PHE A 297 -5.74 -22.65 2.33
N LYS A 298 -5.38 -23.26 1.20
CA LYS A 298 -3.99 -23.58 0.85
C LYS A 298 -3.12 -22.31 0.79
N ASP A 299 -3.59 -21.30 0.08
CA ASP A 299 -2.86 -20.04 -0.12
C ASP A 299 -2.63 -19.33 1.22
N GLY A 300 -3.64 -19.34 2.10
CA GLY A 300 -3.48 -18.83 3.47
C GLY A 300 -2.41 -19.57 4.29
N LEU A 301 -2.33 -20.90 4.15
CA LEU A 301 -1.33 -21.69 4.88
C LEU A 301 0.08 -21.52 4.28
N ILE A 302 0.17 -21.36 2.96
CA ILE A 302 1.43 -20.99 2.27
C ILE A 302 1.91 -19.63 2.75
N ALA A 303 1.03 -18.62 2.82
CA ALA A 303 1.39 -17.27 3.25
C ALA A 303 1.95 -17.27 4.69
N GLU A 304 1.33 -18.02 5.60
CA GLU A 304 1.86 -18.13 6.96
C GLU A 304 3.19 -18.90 6.99
N LEU A 305 3.36 -19.96 6.19
CA LEU A 305 4.65 -20.65 6.06
C LEU A 305 5.74 -19.70 5.55
N GLU A 306 5.44 -18.94 4.50
CA GLU A 306 6.35 -17.96 3.89
C GLU A 306 6.74 -16.85 4.86
N ARG A 307 5.82 -16.41 5.72
CA ARG A 307 6.11 -15.46 6.79
C ARG A 307 7.18 -15.98 7.74
N TYR A 308 7.09 -17.23 8.18
CA TYR A 308 8.11 -17.85 9.04
C TYR A 308 9.44 -18.09 8.31
N VAL A 309 9.40 -18.49 7.04
CA VAL A 309 10.60 -18.66 6.20
C VAL A 309 11.32 -17.32 6.03
N THR A 310 10.58 -16.27 5.67
CA THR A 310 11.11 -14.91 5.49
C THR A 310 11.70 -14.39 6.80
N ALA A 311 10.99 -14.55 7.92
CA ALA A 311 11.53 -14.16 9.23
C ALA A 311 12.81 -14.92 9.57
N HIS A 312 12.87 -16.23 9.28
CA HIS A 312 14.08 -17.02 9.50
C HIS A 312 15.24 -16.56 8.61
N ARG A 313 14.99 -16.27 7.33
CA ARG A 313 15.97 -15.72 6.40
C ARG A 313 16.53 -14.38 6.88
N GLN A 314 15.67 -13.48 7.38
CA GLN A 314 16.12 -12.22 7.98
C GLN A 314 17.01 -12.44 9.21
N MET A 315 16.75 -13.45 10.04
CA MET A 315 17.64 -13.79 11.15
C MET A 315 19.03 -14.26 10.67
N VAL A 316 19.09 -15.05 9.59
CA VAL A 316 20.36 -15.51 9.00
C VAL A 316 21.14 -14.33 8.43
N ILE A 317 20.48 -13.45 7.66
CA ILE A 317 21.09 -12.23 7.12
C ILE A 317 21.65 -11.37 8.26
N ALA A 318 20.84 -11.09 9.28
CA ALA A 318 21.26 -10.30 10.42
C ALA A 318 22.45 -10.95 11.16
N ALA A 319 22.51 -12.27 11.28
CA ALA A 319 23.64 -12.96 11.90
C ALA A 319 24.94 -12.77 11.10
N VAL A 320 24.89 -12.88 9.78
CA VAL A 320 26.05 -12.69 8.90
C VAL A 320 26.49 -11.22 8.87
N GLU A 321 25.55 -10.28 8.80
CA GLU A 321 25.85 -8.84 8.91
C GLU A 321 26.51 -8.50 10.24
N ASN A 322 26.03 -9.09 11.35
CA ASN A 322 26.67 -8.91 12.66
C ASN A 322 28.10 -9.47 12.71
N TRP A 323 28.40 -10.55 11.98
CA TRP A 323 29.78 -11.03 11.85
C TRP A 323 30.61 -10.11 10.97
N TRP A 324 30.04 -9.59 9.89
CA TRP A 324 30.72 -8.64 9.01
C TRP A 324 31.16 -7.41 9.80
N ASP A 325 30.24 -6.81 10.56
CA ASP A 325 30.49 -5.62 11.37
C ASP A 325 31.57 -5.86 12.44
N LYS A 326 31.75 -7.11 12.90
CA LYS A 326 32.73 -7.48 13.93
C LYS A 326 34.09 -7.90 13.39
N TYR A 327 34.13 -8.54 12.23
CA TYR A 327 35.30 -9.31 11.80
C TYR A 327 35.84 -8.92 10.42
N ARG A 328 35.12 -8.12 9.63
CA ARG A 328 35.57 -7.77 8.27
C ARG A 328 36.83 -6.93 8.24
N VAL A 329 36.97 -6.00 9.18
CA VAL A 329 38.19 -5.25 9.41
C VAL A 329 38.97 -5.99 10.48
N THR A 330 40.04 -6.65 10.09
CA THR A 330 40.83 -7.44 11.03
C THR A 330 41.71 -6.54 11.89
N LEU A 331 42.14 -7.03 13.05
CA LEU A 331 43.14 -6.31 13.86
C LEU A 331 44.42 -6.05 13.06
N GLN A 332 44.80 -6.97 12.17
CA GLN A 332 45.96 -6.79 11.29
C GLN A 332 45.76 -5.67 10.27
N ASP A 333 44.56 -5.49 9.74
CA ASP A 333 44.24 -4.36 8.86
C ASP A 333 44.35 -3.04 9.62
N ILE A 334 43.80 -2.98 10.85
CA ILE A 334 43.87 -1.81 11.73
C ILE A 334 45.32 -1.49 12.10
N GLU A 335 46.13 -2.50 12.45
CA GLU A 335 47.54 -2.33 12.77
C GLU A 335 48.34 -1.84 11.55
N THR A 336 48.05 -2.36 10.36
CA THR A 336 48.69 -1.94 9.12
C THR A 336 48.34 -0.50 8.77
N GLU A 337 47.07 -0.10 8.88
CA GLU A 337 46.65 1.28 8.67
C GLU A 337 47.27 2.24 9.70
N ARG A 338 47.32 1.83 10.97
CA ARG A 338 48.00 2.59 12.03
C ARG A 338 49.47 2.81 11.69
N ASP A 339 50.18 1.77 11.29
CA ASP A 339 51.61 1.84 10.99
C ASP A 339 51.88 2.70 9.74
N ALA A 340 51.02 2.62 8.72
CA ALA A 340 51.07 3.49 7.56
C ALA A 340 50.80 4.97 7.92
N ALA A 341 49.82 5.24 8.77
CA ALA A 341 49.53 6.58 9.27
C ALA A 341 50.67 7.15 10.13
N ALA A 342 51.26 6.32 11.01
CA ALA A 342 52.42 6.69 11.82
C ALA A 342 53.64 7.02 10.95
N LYS A 343 53.87 6.26 9.87
CA LYS A 343 54.94 6.55 8.91
C LYS A 343 54.73 7.89 8.21
N LYS A 344 53.52 8.18 7.71
CA LYS A 344 53.18 9.50 7.13
C LYS A 344 53.40 10.64 8.11
N LEU A 345 52.98 10.48 9.36
CA LEU A 345 53.18 11.50 10.39
C LEU A 345 54.68 11.79 10.61
N ASN A 346 55.51 10.75 10.69
CA ASN A 346 56.96 10.90 10.82
C ASN A 346 57.57 11.62 9.62
N GLU A 347 57.13 11.33 8.39
CA GLU A 347 57.57 12.04 7.18
C GLU A 347 57.22 13.54 7.24
N PHE A 348 56.03 13.89 7.72
CA PHE A 348 55.65 15.30 7.93
C PHE A 348 56.48 15.98 9.03
N LEU A 349 56.71 15.30 10.16
CA LEU A 349 57.49 15.84 11.28
C LEU A 349 58.96 16.08 10.90
N GLN A 350 59.56 15.18 10.10
CA GLN A 350 60.88 15.40 9.51
C GLN A 350 60.90 16.60 8.56
N GLY A 351 59.88 16.74 7.70
CA GLY A 351 59.75 17.89 6.80
C GLY A 351 59.62 19.23 7.55
N LEU A 352 59.09 19.22 8.76
CA LEU A 352 58.97 20.38 9.65
C LEU A 352 60.16 20.56 10.61
N GLY A 353 61.15 19.68 10.58
CA GLY A 353 62.38 19.76 11.39
C GLY A 353 62.21 19.38 12.86
N TYR A 354 61.16 18.65 13.21
CA TYR A 354 60.92 18.19 14.58
C TYR A 354 61.63 16.87 14.94
N VAL A 355 62.13 16.12 13.95
CA VAL A 355 62.81 14.82 14.11
C VAL A 355 64.05 14.74 13.25
#